data_AF-A0A434V247-F1
#
_entry.id   AF-A0A434V247-F1
#
_cell.length_a   1.000
_cell.length_b   1.000
_cell.length_c   1.000
_cell.angle_alpha   90.00
_cell.angle_beta   90.00
_cell.angle_gamma   90.00
#
_symmetry.space_group_name_H-M   'P 1'
#
loop_
_entity.id
_entity.type
_entity.pdbx_description
1 polymer ?
#
loop_
_entity_poly.entity_id
_entity_poly.type
_entity_poly.pdbx_seq_one_letter_code
_entity_poly.pdbx_strand_id
1 'polypeptide(L)'
;VALVAIASLGKFGGAFIGAELSGMSRAEGIAVGCGMNARGSTEVIVASIGLSIGVLSHNLFTMILTMAVITTLAMPPTLRWTLGRLTIGEAEKKRLEREEVDQRGFIANLERLLVVVDEGVVGRFAAYLAGVVGAGKPMTVLHASGESEAEPDEAAHLDEIERGAEEGREAALQADQEPAREAPVTRRRHEAPLSAEAVAKEARKGYGD
;
A
#
# COMPACT_ATOMS: atom_id res chain seq x y z
N VAL A 1 -37.38 -23.02 -13.13
CA VAL A 1 -36.42 -22.62 -14.18
C VAL A 1 -36.55 -21.15 -14.53
N ALA A 2 -37.72 -20.71 -15.04
CA ALA A 2 -37.95 -19.33 -15.47
C ALA A 2 -37.67 -18.29 -14.37
N LEU A 3 -38.17 -18.49 -13.16
CA LEU A 3 -37.99 -17.56 -12.04
C LEU A 3 -36.51 -17.35 -11.66
N VAL A 4 -35.73 -18.42 -11.70
CA VAL A 4 -34.30 -18.40 -11.40
C VAL A 4 -33.50 -17.74 -12.53
N ALA A 5 -33.87 -18.03 -13.78
CA ALA A 5 -33.29 -17.37 -14.95
C ALA A 5 -33.57 -15.85 -14.94
N ILE A 6 -34.81 -15.45 -14.60
CA ILE A 6 -35.19 -14.04 -14.45
C ILE A 6 -34.37 -13.37 -13.33
N ALA A 7 -34.22 -14.03 -12.18
CA ALA A 7 -33.43 -13.48 -11.07
C ALA A 7 -31.95 -13.29 -11.42
N SER A 8 -31.34 -14.26 -12.11
CA SER A 8 -29.93 -14.18 -12.53
C SER A 8 -29.70 -13.17 -13.66
N LEU A 9 -30.62 -13.10 -14.63
CA LEU A 9 -30.57 -12.08 -15.69
C LEU A 9 -30.82 -10.68 -15.14
N GLY A 10 -31.71 -10.54 -14.15
CA GLY A 10 -31.96 -9.28 -13.46
C GLY A 10 -30.74 -8.78 -12.68
N LYS A 11 -30.07 -9.67 -11.93
CA LYS A 11 -28.82 -9.31 -11.22
C LYS A 11 -27.69 -8.99 -12.19
N PHE A 12 -27.52 -9.78 -13.25
CA PHE A 12 -26.51 -9.50 -14.28
C PHE A 12 -26.76 -8.17 -14.99
N GLY A 13 -27.99 -7.97 -15.48
CA GLY A 13 -28.39 -6.78 -16.21
C GLY A 13 -28.34 -5.53 -15.33
N GLY A 14 -28.82 -5.62 -14.09
CA GLY A 14 -28.72 -4.51 -13.13
C GLY A 14 -27.28 -4.15 -12.79
N ALA A 15 -26.41 -5.14 -12.60
CA ALA A 15 -24.99 -4.92 -12.37
C ALA A 15 -24.28 -4.32 -13.60
N PHE A 16 -24.62 -4.78 -14.80
CA PHE A 16 -24.06 -4.27 -16.06
C PHE A 16 -24.49 -2.82 -16.32
N ILE A 17 -25.78 -2.51 -16.17
CA ILE A 17 -26.31 -1.16 -16.34
C ILE A 17 -25.75 -0.22 -15.25
N GLY A 18 -25.66 -0.69 -14.00
CA GLY A 18 -25.06 0.08 -12.91
C GLY A 18 -23.58 0.41 -13.18
N ALA A 19 -22.82 -0.54 -13.73
CA ALA A 19 -21.44 -0.31 -14.14
C ALA A 19 -21.34 0.72 -15.28
N GLU A 20 -22.20 0.62 -16.30
CA GLU A 20 -22.26 1.58 -17.40
C GLU A 20 -22.61 3.00 -16.92
N LEU A 21 -23.57 3.13 -15.99
CA LEU A 21 -23.93 4.40 -15.37
C LEU A 21 -22.80 4.99 -14.51
N SER A 22 -21.93 4.15 -13.94
CA SER A 22 -20.76 4.59 -13.19
C SER A 22 -19.56 4.97 -14.07
N GLY A 23 -19.71 4.92 -15.40
CA GLY A 23 -18.66 5.29 -16.35
C GLY A 23 -17.61 4.19 -16.57
N MET A 24 -17.88 2.96 -16.12
CA MET A 24 -17.00 1.82 -16.35
C MET A 24 -17.08 1.37 -17.82
N SER A 25 -15.96 0.85 -18.33
CA SER A 25 -15.89 0.24 -19.65
C SER A 25 -16.78 -1.01 -19.73
N ARG A 26 -17.16 -1.40 -20.96
CA ARG A 26 -18.00 -2.59 -21.18
C ARG A 26 -17.36 -3.88 -20.66
N ALA A 27 -16.03 -3.96 -20.63
CA ALA A 27 -15.33 -5.09 -20.03
C ALA A 27 -15.53 -5.08 -18.50
N GLU A 28 -15.32 -3.96 -17.84
CA GLU A 28 -15.55 -3.84 -16.39
C GLU A 28 -17.00 -4.17 -16.02
N GLY A 29 -17.98 -3.69 -16.78
CA GLY A 29 -19.39 -4.02 -16.55
C GLY A 29 -19.71 -5.52 -16.67
N ILE A 30 -19.08 -6.22 -17.63
CA ILE A 30 -19.20 -7.68 -17.74
C ILE A 30 -18.53 -8.36 -16.54
N ALA A 31 -17.36 -7.88 -16.08
CA ALA A 31 -16.68 -8.44 -14.93
C ALA A 31 -17.51 -8.31 -13.65
N VAL A 32 -18.10 -7.13 -13.42
CA VAL A 32 -18.99 -6.86 -12.29
C VAL A 32 -20.24 -7.74 -12.37
N GLY A 33 -20.87 -7.84 -13.54
CA GLY A 33 -22.02 -8.72 -13.75
C GLY A 33 -21.71 -10.20 -13.53
N CYS A 34 -20.54 -10.67 -13.98
CA CYS A 34 -20.07 -12.03 -13.73
C CYS A 34 -19.76 -12.28 -12.25
N GLY A 35 -19.16 -11.31 -11.57
CA GLY A 35 -18.89 -11.37 -10.13
C GLY A 35 -20.18 -11.47 -9.31
N MET A 36 -21.21 -10.70 -9.69
CA MET A 36 -22.50 -10.71 -9.01
C MET A 36 -23.28 -12.03 -9.14
N ASN A 37 -22.95 -12.82 -10.18
CA ASN A 37 -23.54 -14.13 -10.43
C ASN A 37 -22.71 -15.31 -9.89
N ALA A 38 -21.58 -15.05 -9.23
CA ALA A 38 -20.84 -16.09 -8.54
C ALA A 38 -21.73 -16.68 -7.43
N ARG A 39 -22.32 -17.84 -7.71
CA ARG A 39 -23.19 -18.54 -6.76
C ARG A 39 -22.31 -19.14 -5.68
N GLY A 40 -22.48 -18.62 -4.47
CA GLY A 40 -21.71 -19.04 -3.30
C GLY A 40 -22.20 -20.38 -2.71
N SER A 41 -21.47 -20.82 -1.70
CA SER A 41 -21.86 -21.95 -0.84
C SER A 41 -23.19 -21.72 -0.13
N THR A 42 -23.54 -20.47 0.15
CA THR A 42 -24.75 -20.07 0.89
C THR A 42 -26.04 -20.47 0.18
N GLU A 43 -26.16 -20.29 -1.14
CA GLU A 43 -27.36 -20.70 -1.90
C GLU A 43 -27.53 -22.22 -1.92
N VAL A 44 -26.42 -22.97 -2.03
CA VAL A 44 -26.44 -24.44 -2.01
C VAL A 44 -26.87 -24.94 -0.63
N ILE A 45 -26.37 -24.32 0.44
CA ILE A 45 -26.76 -24.63 1.83
C ILE A 45 -28.26 -24.37 2.03
N VAL A 46 -28.77 -23.22 1.61
CA VAL A 46 -30.21 -22.88 1.72
C VAL A 46 -31.06 -23.87 0.92
N ALA A 47 -30.65 -24.25 -0.28
CA ALA A 47 -31.35 -25.25 -1.07
C ALA A 47 -31.37 -26.63 -0.39
N SER A 48 -30.27 -27.03 0.26
CA SER A 48 -30.16 -28.29 1.01
C SER A 48 -31.08 -28.29 2.23
N ILE A 49 -31.11 -27.18 2.99
CA ILE A 49 -32.02 -27.02 4.13
C ILE A 49 -33.47 -27.08 3.65
N GLY A 50 -33.80 -26.36 2.58
CA GLY A 50 -35.13 -26.32 1.99
C GLY A 50 -35.64 -27.68 1.49
N LEU A 51 -34.75 -28.53 0.96
CA LEU A 51 -35.07 -29.92 0.63
C LEU A 51 -35.33 -30.75 1.89
N SER A 52 -34.53 -30.55 2.94
CA SER A 52 -34.62 -31.32 4.19
C SER A 52 -35.91 -31.04 4.97
N ILE A 53 -36.41 -29.80 4.92
CA ILE A 53 -37.70 -29.40 5.53
C ILE A 53 -38.91 -29.62 4.61
N GLY A 54 -38.70 -30.21 3.42
CA GLY A 54 -39.76 -30.51 2.46
C GLY A 54 -40.32 -29.31 1.69
N VAL A 55 -39.73 -28.12 1.83
CA VAL A 55 -40.13 -26.91 1.09
C VAL A 55 -39.73 -26.99 -0.39
N LEU A 56 -38.61 -27.65 -0.70
CA LEU A 56 -38.20 -27.95 -2.07
C LEU A 56 -38.39 -29.44 -2.40
N SER A 57 -38.87 -29.72 -3.61
CA SER A 57 -38.84 -31.07 -4.15
C SER A 57 -37.45 -31.43 -4.67
N HIS A 58 -37.16 -32.72 -4.78
CA HIS A 58 -35.89 -33.23 -5.29
C HIS A 58 -35.55 -32.67 -6.68
N ASN A 59 -36.56 -32.48 -7.55
CA ASN A 59 -36.40 -31.87 -8.87
C ASN A 59 -36.00 -30.38 -8.81
N LEU A 60 -36.54 -29.62 -7.86
CA LEU A 60 -36.18 -28.20 -7.72
C LEU A 60 -34.77 -28.04 -7.16
N PHE A 61 -34.40 -28.89 -6.19
CA PHE A 61 -33.06 -28.94 -5.63
C PHE A 61 -32.01 -29.23 -6.71
N THR A 62 -32.21 -30.28 -7.52
CA THR A 62 -31.25 -30.65 -8.57
C THR A 62 -31.12 -29.56 -9.64
N MET A 63 -32.21 -28.88 -10.02
CA MET A 63 -32.14 -27.76 -10.96
C MET A 63 -31.35 -26.57 -10.42
N ILE A 64 -31.59 -26.16 -9.17
CA ILE A 64 -30.89 -25.04 -8.55
C ILE A 64 -29.41 -25.35 -8.40
N LEU A 65 -29.09 -26.56 -7.92
CA LEU A 65 -27.71 -27.01 -7.74
C LEU A 65 -26.97 -27.10 -9.08
N THR A 66 -27.58 -27.69 -10.11
CA THR A 66 -26.97 -27.81 -11.44
C THR A 66 -26.62 -26.45 -12.01
N MET A 67 -27.56 -25.49 -11.93
CA MET A 67 -27.28 -24.11 -12.35
C MET A 67 -26.16 -23.47 -11.53
N ALA A 68 -26.14 -23.66 -10.20
CA ALA A 68 -25.09 -23.10 -9.35
C ALA A 68 -23.71 -23.61 -9.76
N VAL A 69 -23.56 -24.91 -9.96
CA VAL A 69 -22.31 -25.52 -10.40
C VAL A 69 -21.89 -25.00 -11.77
N ILE A 70 -22.80 -24.94 -12.75
CA ILE A 70 -22.49 -24.45 -14.10
C ILE A 70 -22.03 -22.99 -14.07
N THR A 71 -22.77 -22.10 -13.40
CA THR A 71 -22.42 -20.68 -13.36
C THR A 71 -21.11 -20.44 -12.60
N THR A 72 -20.88 -21.17 -11.51
CA THR A 72 -19.63 -21.08 -10.74
C THR A 72 -18.42 -21.59 -11.54
N LEU A 73 -18.59 -22.63 -12.34
CA LEU A 73 -17.53 -23.10 -13.25
C LEU A 73 -17.31 -22.16 -14.44
N ALA A 74 -18.37 -21.49 -14.91
CA ALA A 74 -18.28 -20.51 -16.00
C ALA A 74 -17.66 -19.17 -15.57
N MET A 75 -17.68 -18.85 -14.26
CA MET A 75 -17.21 -17.57 -13.73
C MET A 75 -15.68 -17.36 -13.89
N PRO A 76 -14.78 -18.28 -13.51
CA PRO A 76 -13.34 -18.12 -13.68
C PRO A 76 -12.88 -17.86 -15.13
N PRO A 77 -13.30 -18.62 -16.16
CA PRO A 77 -12.88 -18.35 -17.53
C PRO A 77 -13.44 -17.03 -18.06
N THR A 78 -14.68 -16.68 -17.72
CA THR A 78 -15.30 -15.42 -18.14
C THR A 78 -14.62 -14.22 -17.49
N LEU A 79 -14.33 -14.32 -16.20
CA LEU A 79 -13.61 -13.28 -15.47
C LEU A 79 -12.19 -13.12 -16.02
N ARG A 80 -11.46 -14.21 -16.26
CA ARG A 80 -10.11 -14.14 -16.85
C ARG A 80 -10.10 -13.51 -18.25
N TRP A 81 -11.08 -13.84 -19.09
CA TRP A 81 -11.25 -13.23 -20.41
C TRP A 81 -11.54 -11.73 -20.31
N THR A 82 -12.32 -11.33 -19.31
CA THR A 82 -12.75 -9.93 -19.14
C THR A 82 -11.63 -9.08 -18.54
N LEU A 83 -10.95 -9.58 -17.50
CA LEU A 83 -9.76 -8.96 -16.90
C LEU A 83 -8.64 -8.75 -17.93
N GLY A 84 -8.44 -9.71 -18.85
CA GLY A 84 -7.46 -9.58 -19.93
C GLY A 84 -7.78 -8.46 -20.95
N ARG A 85 -8.98 -7.88 -20.90
CA ARG A 85 -9.40 -6.76 -21.76
C ARG A 85 -9.49 -5.44 -20.99
N LEU A 86 -9.17 -5.44 -19.70
CA LEU A 86 -9.11 -4.20 -18.93
C LEU A 86 -7.88 -3.41 -19.35
N THR A 87 -8.12 -2.25 -19.93
CA THR A 87 -7.07 -1.27 -20.21
C THR A 87 -6.75 -0.54 -18.91
N ILE A 88 -5.51 -0.71 -18.41
CA ILE A 88 -5.02 0.08 -17.28
C ILE A 88 -5.09 1.56 -17.67
N GLY A 89 -5.87 2.34 -16.94
CA GLY A 89 -5.98 3.78 -17.18
C GLY A 89 -4.63 4.48 -16.96
N GLU A 90 -4.41 5.61 -17.63
CA GLU A 90 -3.16 6.38 -17.52
C GLU A 90 -2.80 6.76 -16.08
N ALA A 91 -3.81 7.05 -15.24
CA ALA A 91 -3.61 7.34 -13.83
C ALA A 91 -3.11 6.11 -13.03
N GLU A 92 -3.66 4.93 -13.32
CA GLU A 92 -3.26 3.67 -12.67
C GLU A 92 -1.85 3.26 -13.12
N LYS A 93 -1.56 3.41 -14.42
CA LYS A 93 -0.23 3.15 -14.98
C LYS A 93 0.82 4.04 -14.34
N LYS A 94 0.53 5.34 -14.18
CA LYS A 94 1.44 6.29 -13.52
C LYS A 94 1.67 5.94 -12.05
N ARG A 95 0.63 5.46 -11.34
CA ARG A 95 0.79 4.98 -9.96
C ARG A 95 1.68 3.73 -9.91
N LEU A 96 1.42 2.74 -10.78
CA LEU A 96 2.22 1.51 -10.88
C LEU A 96 3.69 1.80 -11.21
N GLU A 97 3.95 2.71 -12.16
CA GLU A 97 5.31 3.14 -12.50
C GLU A 97 6.01 3.78 -11.28
N ARG A 98 5.27 4.56 -10.48
CA ARG A 98 5.82 5.16 -9.25
C ARG A 98 6.07 4.13 -8.16
N GLU A 99 5.14 3.21 -7.93
CA GLU A 99 5.33 2.08 -7.01
C GLU A 99 6.49 1.18 -7.44
N GLU A 100 6.70 0.97 -8.73
CA GLU A 100 7.83 0.19 -9.25
C GLU A 100 9.17 0.92 -9.07
N VAL A 101 9.19 2.25 -9.22
CA VAL A 101 10.34 3.08 -8.88
C VAL A 101 10.64 3.04 -7.38
N ASP A 102 9.60 3.07 -6.54
CA ASP A 102 9.75 2.92 -5.09
C ASP A 102 10.30 1.52 -4.77
N GLN A 103 9.68 0.44 -5.25
CA GLN A 103 10.12 -0.93 -4.96
C GLN A 103 11.55 -1.24 -5.43
N ARG A 104 11.97 -0.71 -6.58
CA ARG A 104 13.33 -0.92 -7.12
C ARG A 104 14.35 0.08 -6.58
N GLY A 105 13.89 1.14 -5.90
CA GLY A 105 14.74 2.14 -5.29
C GLY A 105 15.46 1.59 -4.06
N PHE A 106 16.78 1.66 -4.05
CA PHE A 106 17.60 1.35 -2.87
C PHE A 106 17.11 2.12 -1.62
N ILE A 107 16.69 3.37 -1.82
CA ILE A 107 16.22 4.28 -0.77
C ILE A 107 14.87 3.85 -0.18
N ALA A 108 13.92 3.37 -0.99
CA ALA A 108 12.60 3.03 -0.49
C ALA A 108 12.59 1.74 0.35
N ASN A 109 13.58 0.88 0.16
CA ASN A 109 13.78 -0.32 0.98
C ASN A 109 14.51 -0.04 2.31
N LEU A 110 15.07 1.15 2.51
CA LEU A 110 15.72 1.48 3.78
C LEU A 110 14.69 1.51 4.91
N GLU A 111 14.78 0.60 5.88
CA GLU A 111 13.86 0.61 7.01
C GLU A 111 14.15 1.78 7.97
N ARG A 112 15.44 2.10 8.15
CA ARG A 112 15.92 3.15 9.05
C ARG A 112 17.16 3.82 8.47
N LEU A 113 17.26 5.13 8.63
CA LEU A 113 18.38 5.92 8.13
C LEU A 113 19.28 6.38 9.29
N LEU A 114 20.57 6.07 9.23
CA LEU A 114 21.58 6.62 10.15
C LEU A 114 22.41 7.66 9.40
N VAL A 115 22.43 8.89 9.89
CA VAL A 115 23.17 10.00 9.24
C VAL A 115 24.13 10.62 10.23
N VAL A 116 25.40 10.71 9.84
CA VAL A 116 26.43 11.38 10.63
C VAL A 116 26.64 12.77 10.05
N VAL A 117 26.51 13.80 10.87
CA VAL A 117 26.63 15.21 10.47
C VAL A 117 27.55 15.96 11.43
N ASP A 118 28.25 16.96 10.92
CA ASP A 118 29.02 17.93 11.70
C ASP A 118 28.25 19.25 11.86
N GLU A 119 28.79 20.19 12.64
CA GLU A 119 28.21 21.54 12.84
C GLU A 119 28.37 22.47 11.62
N GLY A 120 29.01 21.97 10.55
CA GLY A 120 29.26 22.71 9.34
C GLY A 120 28.00 22.95 8.52
N VAL A 121 28.12 23.87 7.55
CA VAL A 121 27.09 24.10 6.52
C VAL A 121 26.81 22.81 5.74
N VAL A 122 27.84 21.98 5.52
CA VAL A 122 27.72 20.69 4.83
C VAL A 122 26.96 19.68 5.69
N GLY A 123 27.23 19.59 7.00
CA GLY A 123 26.46 18.75 7.92
C GLY A 123 24.97 19.12 7.98
N ARG A 124 24.64 20.41 8.03
CA ARG A 124 23.24 20.88 7.96
C ARG A 124 22.57 20.54 6.64
N PHE A 125 23.26 20.71 5.52
CA PHE A 125 22.74 20.33 4.21
C PHE A 125 22.57 18.81 4.08
N ALA A 126 23.47 18.02 4.64
CA ALA A 126 23.36 16.57 4.70
C ALA A 126 22.17 16.12 5.56
N ALA A 127 21.90 16.79 6.69
CA ALA A 127 20.70 16.55 7.50
C ALA A 127 19.41 16.88 6.75
N TYR A 128 19.39 18.00 6.01
CA TYR A 128 18.25 18.38 5.17
C TYR A 128 17.98 17.35 4.06
N LEU A 129 19.01 16.98 3.30
CA LEU A 129 18.89 15.95 2.25
C LEU A 129 18.47 14.60 2.83
N ALA A 130 18.99 14.23 3.99
CA ALA A 130 18.58 13.02 4.71
C ALA A 130 17.10 13.04 5.11
N GLY A 131 16.58 14.19 5.53
CA GLY A 131 15.16 14.38 5.83
C GLY A 131 14.28 14.21 4.59
N VAL A 132 14.69 14.77 3.45
CA VAL A 132 13.99 14.62 2.17
C VAL A 132 14.00 13.17 1.68
N VAL A 133 15.17 12.51 1.74
CA VAL A 133 15.38 11.14 1.25
C VAL A 133 14.77 10.08 2.17
N GLY A 134 14.82 10.33 3.48
CA GLY A 134 14.30 9.44 4.53
C GLY A 134 12.86 9.73 4.93
N ALA A 135 12.11 10.51 4.14
CA ALA A 135 10.74 10.89 4.47
C ALA A 135 9.86 9.67 4.79
N GLY A 136 9.21 9.68 5.96
CA GLY A 136 8.36 8.58 6.43
C GLY A 136 9.11 7.35 6.97
N LYS A 137 10.44 7.42 7.11
CA LYS A 137 11.29 6.36 7.70
C LYS A 137 11.92 6.85 9.00
N PRO A 138 12.01 6.01 10.05
CA PRO A 138 12.68 6.41 11.27
C PRO A 138 14.15 6.73 10.99
N MET A 139 14.58 7.91 11.39
CA MET A 139 15.94 8.38 11.13
C MET A 139 16.67 8.70 12.44
N THR A 140 17.97 8.46 12.45
CA THR A 140 18.85 8.76 13.59
C THR A 140 19.99 9.63 13.12
N VAL A 141 20.13 10.80 13.72
CA VAL A 141 21.21 11.75 13.40
C VAL A 141 22.28 11.65 14.49
N LEU A 142 23.50 11.28 14.08
CA LEU A 142 24.70 11.26 14.91
C LEU A 142 25.53 12.50 14.64
N HIS A 143 25.99 13.14 15.69
CA HIS A 143 26.67 14.43 15.58
C HIS A 143 28.18 14.29 15.80
N ALA A 144 29.01 14.45 14.75
CA ALA A 144 30.46 14.39 14.84
C ALA A 144 31.03 15.63 15.54
N SER A 145 31.39 15.49 16.82
CA SER A 145 32.22 16.48 17.52
C SER A 145 33.66 16.39 17.02
N GLY A 146 34.07 17.37 16.21
CA GLY A 146 35.49 17.65 16.02
C GLY A 146 36.07 18.21 17.31
N GLU A 147 37.35 17.95 17.57
CA GLU A 147 38.09 18.60 18.65
C GLU A 147 37.94 20.12 18.57
N SER A 148 37.05 20.69 19.38
CA SER A 148 37.11 22.10 19.74
C SER A 148 36.51 22.25 21.12
N GLU A 149 37.35 22.71 22.06
CA GLU A 149 36.91 23.26 23.34
C GLU A 149 35.84 24.34 23.07
N ALA A 150 34.57 24.09 23.38
CA ALA A 150 33.53 25.11 23.25
C ALA A 150 32.37 24.95 24.25
N GLU A 151 31.83 26.12 24.59
CA GLU A 151 30.95 26.54 25.68
C GLU A 151 29.46 26.11 25.57
N PRO A 152 28.57 26.48 26.51
CA PRO A 152 27.20 25.95 26.70
C PRO A 152 26.16 26.12 25.56
N ASP A 153 26.58 26.50 24.34
CA ASP A 153 25.70 26.78 23.19
C ASP A 153 25.40 25.54 22.32
N GLU A 154 25.97 24.39 22.70
CA GLU A 154 25.87 23.10 22.01
C GLU A 154 24.42 22.54 21.90
N ALA A 155 23.48 23.06 22.69
CA ALA A 155 22.06 22.68 22.62
C ALA A 155 21.33 23.36 21.46
N ALA A 156 21.58 24.66 21.22
CA ALA A 156 20.89 25.45 20.20
C ALA A 156 21.21 24.98 18.78
N HIS A 157 22.45 24.54 18.54
CA HIS A 157 22.89 24.07 17.23
C HIS A 157 22.40 22.66 16.87
N LEU A 158 22.10 21.84 17.88
CA LEU A 158 21.51 20.52 17.66
C LEU A 158 20.04 20.64 17.25
N ASP A 159 19.33 21.61 17.79
CA ASP A 159 17.96 21.93 17.41
C ASP A 159 17.89 22.43 15.95
N GLU A 160 18.93 23.13 15.46
CA GLU A 160 19.00 23.58 14.05
C GLU A 160 19.18 22.43 13.06
N ILE A 161 20.01 21.43 13.40
CA ILE A 161 20.25 20.24 12.55
C ILE A 161 18.98 19.38 12.48
N GLU A 162 18.33 19.18 13.63
CA GLU A 162 17.06 18.47 13.73
C GLU A 162 15.96 19.17 12.93
N ARG A 163 15.83 20.50 13.11
CA ARG A 163 14.91 21.31 12.32
C ARG A 163 15.20 21.17 10.82
N GLY A 164 16.46 21.14 10.40
CA GLY A 164 16.80 20.92 8.98
C GLY A 164 16.33 19.56 8.45
N ALA A 165 16.44 18.50 9.26
CA ALA A 165 15.92 17.18 8.91
C ALA A 165 14.38 17.14 8.90
N GLU A 166 13.72 17.78 9.86
CA GLU A 166 12.26 17.89 9.92
C GLU A 166 11.69 18.72 8.76
N GLU A 167 12.28 19.87 8.46
CA GLU A 167 11.92 20.70 7.31
C GLU A 167 12.09 19.95 5.98
N GLY A 168 13.18 19.18 5.85
CA GLY A 168 13.39 18.31 4.69
C GLY A 168 12.31 17.23 4.57
N ARG A 169 11.94 16.61 5.68
CA ARG A 169 10.84 15.62 5.74
C ARG A 169 9.51 16.25 5.35
N GLU A 170 9.17 17.41 5.93
CA GLU A 170 7.91 18.11 5.64
C GLU A 170 7.82 18.53 4.17
N ALA A 171 8.91 19.04 3.59
CA ALA A 171 8.97 19.40 2.18
C ALA A 171 8.73 18.17 1.27
N ALA A 172 9.27 17.01 1.62
CA ALA A 172 9.04 15.76 0.90
C ALA A 172 7.60 15.25 1.04
N LEU A 173 7.02 15.34 2.25
CA LEU A 173 5.62 14.96 2.50
C LEU A 173 4.62 15.87 1.78
N GLN A 174 4.89 17.18 1.68
CA GLN A 174 4.02 18.12 0.95
C GLN A 174 4.07 17.90 -0.57
N ALA A 175 5.20 17.42 -1.10
CA ALA A 175 5.33 17.03 -2.49
C ALA A 175 4.57 15.73 -2.82
N ASP A 176 4.28 14.91 -1.79
CA ASP A 176 3.55 13.66 -1.92
C ASP A 176 2.05 13.84 -1.67
N GLN A 177 1.20 13.41 -2.60
CA GLN A 177 -0.26 13.57 -2.49
C GLN A 177 -0.91 12.55 -1.54
N GLU A 178 -0.13 11.65 -0.95
CA GLU A 178 -0.58 10.62 -0.02
C GLU A 178 0.05 10.87 1.37
N PRO A 179 -0.72 10.77 2.47
CA PRO A 179 -0.19 11.04 3.80
C PRO A 179 0.78 9.91 4.20
N ALA A 180 2.07 10.12 3.95
CA ALA A 180 3.11 9.23 4.47
C ALA A 180 3.11 9.28 6.00
N ARG A 181 3.32 8.12 6.63
CA ARG A 181 3.32 7.97 8.10
C ARG A 181 4.41 8.85 8.70
N GLU A 182 4.07 9.67 9.68
CA GLU A 182 5.06 10.40 10.48
C GLU A 182 5.96 9.38 11.19
N ALA A 183 7.25 9.39 10.85
CA ALA A 183 8.24 8.54 11.45
C ALA A 183 9.17 9.37 12.35
N PRO A 184 9.60 8.83 13.51
CA PRO A 184 10.35 9.60 14.49
C PRO A 184 11.78 9.88 14.03
N VAL A 185 12.24 11.11 14.26
CA VAL A 185 13.66 11.51 14.22
C VAL A 185 14.24 11.31 15.61
N THR A 186 15.34 10.57 15.75
CA THR A 186 15.99 10.31 17.04
C THR A 186 17.39 10.92 17.09
N ARG A 187 17.66 11.71 18.12
CA ARG A 187 18.97 12.29 18.39
C ARG A 187 19.80 11.39 19.31
N ARG A 188 21.09 11.22 19.00
CA ARG A 188 22.05 10.60 19.92
C ARG A 188 23.37 11.36 20.00
N ARG A 189 23.71 11.80 21.21
CA ARG A 189 25.01 12.38 21.57
C ARG A 189 25.97 11.27 21.99
N HIS A 190 27.24 11.36 21.59
CA HIS A 190 28.30 10.48 22.07
C HIS A 190 29.23 11.28 22.97
N GLU A 191 29.56 10.74 24.16
CA GLU A 191 30.39 11.41 25.18
C GLU A 191 31.90 11.37 24.85
N ALA A 192 32.30 10.54 23.88
CA ALA A 192 33.66 10.44 23.36
C ALA A 192 33.70 10.94 21.91
N PRO A 193 34.85 11.45 21.40
CA PRO A 193 34.98 11.86 20.00
C PRO A 193 34.53 10.72 19.09
N LEU A 194 33.68 11.05 18.12
CA LEU A 194 33.04 10.05 17.26
C LEU A 194 34.07 9.33 16.40
N SER A 195 34.42 8.12 16.84
CA SER A 195 35.30 7.23 16.10
C SER A 195 34.51 6.46 15.05
N ALA A 196 35.19 6.05 13.98
CA ALA A 196 34.62 5.14 12.97
C ALA A 196 34.05 3.85 13.59
N GLU A 197 34.62 3.41 14.72
CA GLU A 197 34.15 2.26 15.48
C GLU A 197 32.81 2.51 16.20
N ALA A 198 32.59 3.72 16.71
CA ALA A 198 31.30 4.12 17.30
C ALA A 198 30.18 4.17 16.25
N VAL A 199 30.47 4.70 15.06
CA VAL A 199 29.54 4.71 13.92
C VAL A 199 29.23 3.29 13.46
N ALA A 200 30.24 2.43 13.33
CA ALA A 200 30.05 1.03 12.96
C ALA A 200 29.23 0.25 14.00
N LYS A 201 29.42 0.54 15.29
CA LYS A 201 28.63 -0.06 16.38
C LYS A 201 27.16 0.37 16.32
N GLU A 202 26.89 1.62 15.98
CA GLU A 202 25.52 2.10 15.83
C GLU A 202 24.86 1.52 14.58
N ALA A 203 25.57 1.47 13.45
CA ALA A 203 25.07 0.88 12.21
C ALA A 203 24.60 -0.58 12.36
N ARG A 204 25.29 -1.37 13.20
CA ARG A 204 24.93 -2.76 13.54
C ARG A 204 23.59 -2.92 14.29
N LYS A 205 22.94 -1.83 14.72
CA LYS A 205 21.62 -1.87 15.36
C LYS A 205 20.45 -1.97 14.36
N GLY A 206 20.74 -2.30 13.10
CA GLY A 206 19.73 -2.53 12.06
C GLY A 206 19.53 -1.35 11.11
N TYR A 207 20.61 -0.63 10.78
CA TYR A 207 20.58 0.48 9.81
C TYR A 207 21.17 0.09 8.43
N GLY A 208 21.42 -1.20 8.16
CA GLY A 208 22.12 -1.65 6.95
C GLY A 208 21.99 -3.13 6.58
N ASP A 209 20.83 -3.74 6.86
CA ASP A 209 20.47 -5.05 6.29
C ASP A 209 19.68 -4.88 4.98
#